data_AF-A0A528BCH2-F1
#
_entry.id   AF-A0A528BCH2-F1
#
_cell.length_a   1.000
_cell.length_b   1.000
_cell.length_c   1.000
_cell.angle_alpha   90.00
_cell.angle_beta   90.00
_cell.angle_gamma   90.00
#
_symmetry.space_group_name_H-M   'P 1'
#
loop_
_entity.id
_entity.type
_entity.pdbx_description
1 polymer ?
#
loop_
_entity_poly.entity_id
_entity_poly.type
_entity_poly.pdbx_seq_one_letter_code
_entity_poly.pdbx_strand_id
1 'polypeptide(L)'
;DTLLDMHKRGELPAEVDANEVVSRYIKSIGKGILKVMSKMGISTYQSYCGAQIFDAIGLKTDFVQKYFTGTATLIEGVGLEEIAAETVSRHADGFGNDPVLRNSLEVGGEYMFRMR
;
A
#
# COMPACT_ATOMS: atom_id res chain seq x y z
N ASP A 1 -8.82 11.87 0.92
CA ASP A 1 -8.48 12.93 1.89
C ASP A 1 -7.12 13.55 1.67
N THR A 2 -6.02 12.80 1.72
CA THR A 2 -4.65 13.35 1.55
C THR A 2 -4.49 14.23 0.31
N LEU A 3 -4.95 13.77 -0.86
CA LEU A 3 -4.86 14.56 -2.10
C LEU A 3 -5.68 15.86 -2.07
N LEU A 4 -6.82 15.84 -1.38
CA LEU A 4 -7.66 17.03 -1.23
C LEU A 4 -7.03 18.02 -0.24
N ASP A 5 -6.38 17.52 0.79
CA ASP A 5 -5.62 18.33 1.73
C ASP A 5 -4.40 18.99 1.07
N MET A 6 -3.63 18.24 0.28
CA MET A 6 -2.54 18.79 -0.54
C MET A 6 -3.04 19.84 -1.54
N HIS A 7 -4.19 19.63 -2.17
CA HIS A 7 -4.81 20.62 -3.05
C HIS A 7 -5.16 21.91 -2.29
N LYS A 8 -5.78 21.80 -1.11
CA LYS A 8 -6.10 22.96 -0.25
C LYS A 8 -4.84 23.73 0.18
N ARG A 9 -3.73 23.02 0.40
CA ARG A 9 -2.41 23.62 0.71
C ARG A 9 -1.70 24.23 -0.49
N GLY A 10 -2.23 24.09 -1.71
CA GLY A 10 -1.62 24.62 -2.93
C GLY A 10 -0.40 23.83 -3.40
N GLU A 11 -0.24 22.58 -2.97
CA GLU A 11 0.89 21.70 -3.34
C GLU A 11 0.70 21.03 -4.70
N LEU A 12 -0.48 21.16 -5.30
CA LEU A 12 -0.83 20.65 -6.62
C LEU A 12 -0.97 21.82 -7.63
N PRO A 13 -0.83 21.56 -8.94
CA PRO A 13 -0.95 22.60 -9.95
C PRO A 13 -2.29 23.34 -9.86
N ALA A 14 -2.24 24.67 -9.91
CA ALA A 14 -3.39 25.54 -9.64
C ALA A 14 -4.54 25.39 -10.66
N GLU A 15 -4.22 24.92 -11.86
CA GLU A 15 -5.19 24.66 -12.93
C GLU A 15 -6.05 23.41 -12.70
N VAL A 16 -5.70 22.55 -11.74
CA VAL A 16 -6.41 21.29 -11.48
C VAL A 16 -7.35 21.49 -10.30
N ASP A 17 -8.66 21.43 -10.53
CA ASP A 17 -9.64 21.52 -9.45
C ASP A 17 -9.70 20.24 -8.59
N ALA A 18 -10.34 20.32 -7.42
CA ALA A 18 -10.45 19.22 -6.48
C ALA A 18 -11.10 17.95 -7.07
N ASN A 19 -12.10 18.09 -7.96
CA ASN A 19 -12.74 16.95 -8.62
C ASN A 19 -11.80 16.32 -9.63
N GLU A 20 -11.06 17.14 -10.36
CA GLU A 20 -10.08 16.67 -11.33
C GLU A 20 -8.91 15.94 -10.65
N VAL A 21 -8.45 16.39 -9.47
CA VAL A 21 -7.46 15.67 -8.67
C VAL A 21 -7.92 14.24 -8.38
N VAL A 22 -9.16 14.08 -7.91
CA VAL A 22 -9.74 12.75 -7.61
C VAL A 22 -9.90 11.92 -8.88
N SER A 23 -10.41 12.52 -9.96
CA SER A 23 -10.60 11.84 -11.25
C SER A 23 -9.27 11.33 -11.83
N ARG A 24 -8.21 12.16 -11.79
CA ARG A 24 -6.86 11.80 -12.25
C ARG A 24 -6.26 10.67 -11.40
N TYR A 25 -6.46 10.69 -10.08
CA TYR A 25 -6.05 9.58 -9.21
C TYR A 25 -6.75 8.28 -9.57
N ILE A 26 -8.09 8.28 -9.68
CA ILE A 26 -8.88 7.10 -10.06
C ILE A 26 -8.42 6.55 -11.41
N LYS A 27 -8.24 7.43 -12.42
CA LYS A 27 -7.74 7.05 -13.74
C LYS A 27 -6.35 6.41 -13.68
N SER A 28 -5.46 6.93 -12.83
CA SER A 28 -4.10 6.43 -12.70
C SER A 28 -4.05 5.06 -12.03
N ILE A 29 -4.82 4.87 -10.95
CA ILE A 29 -5.00 3.56 -10.31
C ILE A 29 -5.64 2.55 -11.28
N GLY A 30 -6.67 2.96 -12.02
CA GLY A 30 -7.31 2.11 -13.04
C GLY A 30 -6.33 1.63 -14.11
N LYS A 31 -5.49 2.53 -14.64
CA LYS A 31 -4.40 2.14 -15.56
C LYS A 31 -3.37 1.23 -14.91
N GLY A 32 -3.05 1.46 -13.64
CA GLY A 32 -2.14 0.62 -12.85
C GLY A 32 -2.65 -0.81 -12.73
N ILE A 33 -3.91 -0.98 -12.34
CA ILE A 33 -4.56 -2.30 -12.23
C ILE A 33 -4.58 -3.01 -13.59
N LEU A 34 -4.97 -2.32 -14.66
CA LEU A 34 -4.96 -2.88 -16.02
C LEU A 34 -3.56 -3.35 -16.44
N LYS A 35 -2.52 -2.58 -16.10
CA LYS A 35 -1.12 -2.93 -16.38
C LYS A 35 -0.68 -4.16 -15.58
N VAL A 36 -1.11 -4.32 -14.33
CA VAL A 36 -0.80 -5.51 -13.53
C VAL A 36 -1.48 -6.74 -14.11
N MET A 37 -2.77 -6.65 -14.43
CA MET A 37 -3.53 -7.75 -15.04
C MET A 37 -2.93 -8.18 -16.40
N SER A 38 -2.56 -7.20 -17.23
CA SER A 38 -2.05 -7.48 -18.57
C SER A 38 -0.69 -8.20 -18.57
N LYS A 39 0.11 -8.08 -17.49
CA LYS A 39 1.37 -8.84 -17.35
C LYS A 39 1.15 -10.35 -17.34
N MET A 40 -0.03 -10.79 -16.88
CA MET A 40 -0.40 -12.20 -16.77
C MET A 40 -1.41 -12.61 -17.86
N GLY A 41 -1.68 -11.72 -18.83
CA GLY A 41 -2.61 -11.99 -19.93
C GLY A 41 -4.10 -11.95 -19.54
N ILE A 42 -4.46 -11.36 -18.39
CA ILE A 42 -5.84 -11.29 -17.92
C ILE A 42 -6.50 -10.02 -18.44
N SER A 43 -7.67 -10.19 -19.07
CA SER A 43 -8.41 -9.10 -19.73
C SER A 43 -9.68 -8.67 -18.99
N THR A 44 -10.13 -9.42 -17.98
CA THR A 44 -11.36 -9.13 -17.23
C THR A 44 -11.08 -9.03 -15.74
N TYR A 45 -11.64 -8.01 -15.09
CA TYR A 45 -11.46 -7.80 -13.65
C TYR A 45 -12.02 -8.97 -12.82
N GLN A 46 -13.16 -9.52 -13.24
CA GLN A 46 -13.80 -10.65 -12.56
C GLN A 46 -12.89 -11.89 -12.50
N SER A 47 -12.11 -12.15 -13.54
CA SER A 47 -11.15 -13.27 -13.54
C SER A 47 -9.89 -12.97 -12.72
N TYR A 48 -9.58 -11.70 -12.47
CA TYR A 48 -8.47 -11.30 -11.60
C TYR A 48 -8.84 -11.39 -10.12
N CYS A 49 -10.09 -11.05 -9.77
CA CYS A 49 -10.61 -11.15 -8.41
C CYS A 49 -10.54 -12.60 -7.88
N GLY A 50 -9.78 -12.80 -6.80
CA GLY A 50 -9.66 -14.11 -6.16
C GLY A 50 -8.69 -15.08 -6.85
N ALA A 51 -8.09 -14.70 -7.99
CA ALA A 51 -7.11 -15.54 -8.67
C ALA A 51 -5.76 -15.65 -7.93
N GLN A 52 -5.54 -14.84 -6.88
CA GLN A 52 -4.35 -14.87 -6.02
C GLN A 52 -3.03 -14.87 -6.80
N ILE A 53 -2.92 -13.96 -7.79
CA ILE A 53 -1.76 -13.93 -8.70
C ILE A 53 -0.62 -13.13 -8.07
N PHE A 54 -0.08 -13.69 -7.01
CA PHE A 54 1.09 -13.20 -6.28
C PHE A 54 1.76 -14.37 -5.55
N ASP A 55 3.04 -14.22 -5.25
CA ASP A 55 3.78 -15.16 -4.40
C ASP A 55 4.04 -14.49 -3.04
N ALA A 56 3.83 -15.24 -1.96
CA ALA A 56 4.09 -14.79 -0.60
C ALA A 56 5.55 -15.08 -0.22
N ILE A 57 6.29 -14.04 0.16
CA ILE A 57 7.69 -14.14 0.59
C ILE A 57 7.79 -13.63 2.04
N GLY A 58 8.38 -14.43 2.92
CA GLY A 58 8.61 -14.05 4.32
C GLY A 58 7.38 -14.19 5.21
N LEU A 59 6.39 -14.99 4.82
CA LEU A 59 5.21 -15.32 5.62
C LEU A 59 5.24 -16.80 6.00
N LYS A 60 4.82 -17.14 7.22
CA LYS A 60 4.77 -18.55 7.64
C LYS A 60 3.76 -19.34 6.81
N THR A 61 4.08 -20.59 6.49
CA THR A 61 3.20 -21.47 5.72
C THR A 61 1.83 -21.65 6.38
N ASP A 62 1.76 -21.83 7.70
CA ASP A 62 0.50 -22.00 8.42
C ASP A 62 -0.42 -20.75 8.32
N PHE A 63 0.17 -19.57 8.36
CA PHE A 63 -0.51 -18.29 8.16
C PHE A 63 -1.05 -18.17 6.72
N VAL A 64 -0.22 -18.45 5.72
CA VAL A 64 -0.63 -18.41 4.31
C VAL A 64 -1.74 -19.43 4.05
N GLN A 65 -1.62 -20.65 4.58
CA GLN A 65 -2.65 -21.68 4.42
C GLN A 65 -3.98 -21.30 5.04
N LYS A 66 -3.98 -20.55 6.16
CA LYS A 66 -5.21 -20.14 6.84
C LYS A 66 -5.89 -18.92 6.22
N TYR A 67 -5.14 -17.93 5.74
CA TYR A 67 -5.69 -16.63 5.33
C TYR A 67 -5.54 -16.32 3.83
N PHE A 68 -4.61 -17.00 3.16
CA PHE A 68 -4.31 -16.84 1.73
C PHE A 68 -4.20 -18.21 1.03
N THR A 69 -5.09 -19.13 1.40
CA THR A 69 -5.07 -20.53 0.95
C THR A 69 -4.91 -20.62 -0.56
N GLY A 70 -3.94 -21.42 -1.02
CA GLY A 70 -3.63 -21.57 -2.44
C GLY A 70 -2.47 -20.69 -2.95
N THR A 71 -2.03 -19.71 -2.16
CA THR A 71 -0.87 -18.87 -2.50
C THR A 71 0.44 -19.62 -2.24
N ALA A 72 1.37 -19.55 -3.19
CA ALA A 72 2.69 -20.13 -3.01
C ALA A 72 3.53 -19.33 -2.00
N THR A 73 4.21 -20.03 -1.10
CA THR A 73 5.23 -19.43 -0.23
C THR A 73 6.43 -20.37 -0.12
N LEU A 74 7.61 -19.87 -0.50
CA LEU A 74 8.84 -20.66 -0.55
C LEU A 74 9.80 -20.30 0.60
N ILE A 75 9.65 -19.11 1.16
CA ILE A 75 10.51 -18.56 2.21
C ILE A 75 9.61 -18.27 3.40
N GLU A 76 9.77 -19.07 4.44
CA GLU A 76 9.11 -18.87 5.74
C GLU A 76 9.47 -17.50 6.34
N GLY A 77 8.67 -17.03 7.30
CA GLY A 77 9.00 -15.80 8.01
C GLY A 77 8.05 -15.49 9.14
N VAL A 78 7.34 -14.37 9.03
CA VAL A 78 6.47 -13.85 10.11
C VAL A 78 5.08 -14.49 10.06
N GLY A 79 4.49 -14.69 11.24
CA GLY A 79 3.12 -15.16 11.41
C GLY A 79 2.23 -14.08 12.02
N LEU A 80 1.10 -14.51 12.58
CA LEU A 80 0.10 -13.59 13.11
C LEU A 80 0.61 -12.78 14.31
N GLU A 81 1.40 -13.39 15.20
CA GLU A 81 1.91 -12.72 16.40
C GLU A 81 2.84 -11.57 16.05
N GLU A 82 3.78 -11.80 15.12
CA GLU A 82 4.72 -10.78 14.67
C GLU A 82 4.00 -9.66 13.90
N ILE A 83 3.07 -10.01 13.01
CA ILE A 83 2.25 -9.02 12.27
C ILE A 83 1.42 -8.18 13.24
N ALA A 84 0.82 -8.80 14.26
CA ALA A 84 0.04 -8.08 15.26
C ALA A 84 0.91 -7.12 16.08
N ALA A 85 2.09 -7.58 16.53
CA ALA A 85 3.03 -6.74 17.26
C ALA A 85 3.49 -5.53 16.43
N GLU A 86 3.84 -5.72 15.16
CA GLU A 86 4.24 -4.65 14.24
C GLU A 86 3.08 -3.67 13.97
N THR A 87 1.85 -4.19 13.82
CA THR A 87 0.65 -3.37 13.62
C THR A 87 0.37 -2.50 14.84
N VAL A 88 0.50 -3.06 16.05
CA VAL A 88 0.32 -2.31 17.31
C VAL A 88 1.42 -1.29 17.51
N SER A 89 2.67 -1.61 17.15
CA SER A 89 3.78 -0.65 17.19
C SER A 89 3.51 0.55 16.29
N ARG A 90 3.16 0.32 15.01
CA ARG A 90 2.82 1.40 14.07
C ARG A 90 1.62 2.23 14.52
N HIS A 91 0.64 1.59 15.15
CA HIS A 91 -0.47 2.31 15.77
C HIS A 91 0.02 3.20 16.91
N ALA A 92 0.86 2.69 17.82
CA ALA A 92 1.43 3.49 18.90
C ALA A 92 2.25 4.67 18.37
N ASP A 93 2.98 4.51 17.27
CA ASP A 93 3.74 5.58 16.62
C ASP A 93 2.81 6.66 16.04
N GLY A 94 1.75 6.26 15.34
CA GLY A 94 0.78 7.18 14.72
C GLY A 94 -0.11 7.93 15.73
N PHE A 95 -0.35 7.36 16.90
CA PHE A 95 -1.11 7.98 18.00
C PHE A 95 -0.22 8.46 19.16
N GLY A 96 1.09 8.36 19.01
CA GLY A 96 2.07 8.76 20.00
C GLY A 96 2.18 10.28 20.13
N ASN A 97 2.83 10.73 21.20
CA ASN A 97 3.09 12.15 21.46
C ASN A 97 4.50 12.57 21.02
N ASP A 98 5.00 12.05 19.89
CA ASP A 98 6.30 12.47 19.37
C ASP A 98 6.20 13.93 18.86
N PRO A 99 6.92 14.89 19.47
CA PRO A 99 6.87 16.28 19.05
C PRO A 99 7.37 16.51 17.61
N VAL A 100 8.27 15.65 17.13
CA VAL A 100 8.89 15.76 15.80
C VAL A 100 7.92 15.33 14.70
N LEU A 101 7.15 14.26 14.94
CA LEU A 101 6.21 13.68 13.96
C LEU A 101 4.78 14.23 14.09
N ARG A 102 4.53 15.12 15.06
CA ARG A 102 3.19 15.65 15.35
C ARG A 102 2.46 16.22 14.13
N ASN A 103 3.19 16.83 13.20
CA ASN A 103 2.63 17.44 11.98
C ASN A 103 3.33 16.96 10.70
N SER A 104 4.11 15.87 10.77
CA SER A 104 4.92 15.39 9.65
C SER A 104 5.00 13.87 9.64
N LEU A 105 5.13 13.30 8.44
CA LEU A 105 5.44 11.88 8.29
C LEU A 105 6.94 11.66 8.49
N GLU A 106 7.32 10.43 8.78
CA GLU A 106 8.72 10.04 8.74
C GLU A 106 9.34 10.34 7.36
N VAL A 107 10.61 10.72 7.36
CA VAL A 107 11.35 11.14 6.17
C VAL A 107 11.47 10.02 5.13
N GLY A 108 11.36 8.75 5.54
CA GLY A 108 11.47 7.57 4.69
C GLY A 108 12.88 7.32 4.14
N GLY A 109 12.97 6.45 3.15
CA GLY A 109 14.23 6.06 2.50
C GLY A 109 14.13 4.88 1.52
N GLU A 110 12.90 4.48 1.17
CA GLU A 110 12.60 3.26 0.43
C GLU A 110 12.96 3.38 -1.06
N TYR A 111 12.75 4.57 -1.64
CA TYR A 111 13.03 4.82 -3.06
C TYR A 111 14.40 5.47 -3.30
N MET A 112 14.97 6.14 -2.29
CA MET A 112 16.25 6.81 -2.37
C MET A 112 16.91 6.80 -1.00
N PHE A 113 18.16 6.35 -0.94
CA PHE A 113 18.95 6.33 0.29
C PHE A 113 19.08 7.74 0.90
N ARG A 114 18.90 7.83 2.21
CA ARG A 114 19.07 9.05 3.01
C ARG A 114 19.91 8.72 4.23
N MET A 115 20.89 9.57 4.53
CA MET A 115 21.62 9.49 5.80
C MET A 115 20.77 10.10 6.91
N ARG A 116 20.68 9.41 8.03
CA ARG A 116 19.95 9.82 9.23
C ARG A 116 20.94 10.27 10.30
#